data_AF-A0A9E2UC41-F1
#
_entry.id   AF-A0A9E2UC41-F1
#
_cell.length_a   1.000
_cell.length_b   1.000
_cell.length_c   1.000
_cell.angle_alpha   90.00
_cell.angle_beta   90.00
_cell.angle_gamma   90.00
#
_symmetry.space_group_name_H-M   'P 1'
#
loop_
_entity.id
_entity.type
_entity.pdbx_description
1 polymer ?
#
loop_
_entity_poly.entity_id
_entity_poly.type
_entity_poly.pdbx_seq_one_letter_code
_entity_poly.pdbx_strand_id
1 'polypeptide(L)'
;MAQAGPRAAVLLHRAGDFDVEGWQNTSPVPLELAAEVAGYVEIAHHYEPSDARYLTNHRGDFLFVKPEERRFVTAELIRRTTFTATEQALKPGVEALREAGWSLLLPLHLARDGRSKTGRALSAPSTNRDRS
;
A
#
# COMPACT_ATOMS: atom_id res chain seq x y z
N MET A 1 19.75 -5.58 14.07
CA MET A 1 18.84 -4.65 13.36
C MET A 1 17.63 -5.46 12.93
N ALA A 2 16.50 -5.32 13.63
CA ALA A 2 15.25 -5.90 13.15
C ALA A 2 14.89 -5.23 11.82
N GLN A 3 14.64 -6.00 10.77
CA GLN A 3 14.08 -5.46 9.54
C GLN A 3 12.78 -4.74 9.91
N ALA A 4 12.67 -3.45 9.59
CA ALA A 4 11.51 -2.63 9.96
C ALA A 4 10.19 -3.07 9.28
N GLY A 5 10.21 -4.15 8.49
CA GLY A 5 9.13 -4.56 7.61
C GLY A 5 8.90 -3.49 6.55
N PRO A 6 9.47 -3.61 5.33
CA PRO A 6 9.35 -2.55 4.32
C PRO A 6 7.89 -2.13 4.04
N ARG A 7 6.91 -3.00 4.31
CA ARG A 7 5.48 -2.70 4.13
C ARG A 7 4.83 -2.01 5.34
N ALA A 8 5.39 -2.10 6.55
CA ALA A 8 4.79 -1.61 7.78
C ALA A 8 4.64 -0.08 7.77
N ALA A 9 5.74 0.66 7.52
CA ALA A 9 5.70 2.11 7.40
C ALA A 9 4.79 2.55 6.24
N VAL A 10 4.91 1.91 5.07
CA VAL A 10 4.06 2.19 3.90
C VAL A 10 2.58 1.99 4.19
N LEU A 11 2.19 1.04 5.05
CA LEU A 11 0.79 0.88 5.45
C LEU A 11 0.31 2.08 6.25
N LEU A 12 1.11 2.53 7.21
CA LEU A 12 0.78 3.70 8.03
C LEU A 12 0.68 4.96 7.14
N HIS A 13 1.66 5.19 6.27
CA HIS A 13 1.71 6.37 5.40
C HIS A 13 0.48 6.43 4.49
N ARG A 14 0.11 5.30 3.89
CA ARG A 14 -1.12 5.16 3.10
C ARG A 14 -2.39 5.44 3.91
N ALA A 15 -2.44 5.05 5.18
CA ALA A 15 -3.57 5.40 6.03
C ALA A 15 -3.65 6.92 6.26
N GLY A 16 -2.49 7.58 6.42
CA GLY A 16 -2.38 9.04 6.40
C GLY A 16 -2.89 9.65 5.09
N ASP A 17 -2.48 9.13 3.92
CA ASP A 17 -2.94 9.64 2.62
C ASP A 17 -4.46 9.52 2.46
N PHE A 18 -5.06 8.44 2.95
CA PHE A 18 -6.51 8.25 2.89
C PHE A 18 -7.25 9.26 3.77
N ASP A 19 -6.81 9.44 5.02
CA ASP A 19 -7.53 10.24 6.00
C ASP A 19 -7.25 11.75 5.86
N VAL A 20 -6.00 12.12 5.59
CA VAL A 20 -5.54 13.51 5.47
C VAL A 20 -5.78 14.08 4.07
N GLU A 21 -5.53 13.30 3.02
CA GLU A 21 -5.58 13.76 1.61
C GLU A 21 -6.81 13.23 0.84
N GLY A 22 -7.54 12.26 1.39
CA GLY A 22 -8.70 11.66 0.74
C GLY A 22 -8.36 10.65 -0.37
N TRP A 23 -7.13 10.14 -0.43
CA TRP A 23 -6.66 9.27 -1.51
C TRP A 23 -7.08 7.83 -1.34
N GLN A 24 -7.42 7.16 -2.45
CA GLN A 24 -7.84 5.76 -2.41
C GLN A 24 -6.65 4.81 -2.28
N ASN A 25 -6.73 3.91 -1.31
CA ASN A 25 -5.75 2.85 -1.12
C ASN A 25 -6.13 1.56 -1.85
N THR A 26 -5.12 0.87 -2.35
CA THR A 26 -5.27 -0.43 -3.03
C THR A 26 -5.25 -1.62 -2.08
N SER A 27 -5.15 -1.40 -0.76
CA SER A 27 -5.11 -2.48 0.24
C SER A 27 -5.83 -2.04 1.51
N PRO A 28 -6.78 -2.84 2.03
CA PRO A 28 -7.43 -2.55 3.29
C PRO A 28 -6.44 -2.71 4.46
N VAL A 29 -6.70 -1.98 5.54
CA VAL A 29 -5.99 -2.13 6.81
C VAL A 29 -6.65 -3.27 7.61
N PRO A 30 -5.91 -4.29 8.08
CA PRO A 30 -6.43 -5.29 9.00
C PRO A 30 -7.01 -4.66 10.26
N LEU A 31 -8.19 -5.11 10.72
CA LEU A 31 -8.89 -4.53 11.86
C LEU A 31 -8.08 -4.60 13.16
N GLU A 32 -7.23 -5.62 13.29
CA GLU A 32 -6.35 -5.83 14.44
C GLU A 32 -5.29 -4.74 14.59
N LEU A 33 -5.05 -3.95 13.53
CA LEU A 33 -4.06 -2.87 13.50
C LEU A 33 -4.71 -1.48 13.62
N ALA A 34 -6.01 -1.41 13.92
CA ALA A 34 -6.76 -0.16 13.92
C ALA A 34 -6.22 0.85 14.95
N ALA A 35 -5.70 0.39 16.10
CA ALA A 35 -5.17 1.27 17.14
C ALA A 35 -3.86 1.95 16.71
N GLU A 36 -2.91 1.19 16.16
CA GLU A 36 -1.65 1.72 15.64
C GLU A 36 -1.89 2.67 14.46
N VAL A 37 -2.84 2.32 13.59
CA VAL A 37 -3.21 3.13 12.43
C VAL A 37 -3.88 4.43 12.87
N ALA A 38 -4.84 4.39 13.78
CA ALA A 38 -5.49 5.59 14.30
C ALA A 38 -4.48 6.52 14.94
N GLY A 39 -3.60 6.00 15.82
CA GLY A 39 -2.56 6.83 16.45
C GLY A 39 -1.57 7.43 15.45
N TYR A 40 -1.27 6.72 14.36
CA TYR A 40 -0.44 7.26 13.27
C TYR A 40 -1.16 8.38 12.51
N VAL A 41 -2.43 8.17 12.15
CA VAL A 41 -3.24 9.17 11.44
C VAL A 41 -3.31 10.48 12.22
N GLU A 42 -3.46 10.42 13.55
CA GLU A 42 -3.43 11.61 14.41
C GLU A 42 -2.14 12.43 14.25
N ILE A 43 -0.96 11.79 14.15
CA ILE A 43 0.28 12.54 13.93
C ILE A 43 0.40 13.06 12.49
N ALA A 44 -0.18 12.35 11.51
CA ALA A 44 -0.13 12.73 10.10
C ALA A 44 -0.92 14.02 9.82
N HIS A 45 -2.02 14.26 10.54
CA HIS A 45 -2.78 15.51 10.49
C HIS A 45 -1.95 16.75 10.85
N HIS A 46 -0.90 16.56 11.64
CA HIS A 46 -0.04 17.64 12.13
C HIS A 46 1.28 17.77 11.36
N TYR A 47 1.46 17.04 10.25
CA TYR A 47 2.62 17.25 9.41
C TYR A 47 2.61 18.61 8.74
N GLU A 48 3.82 19.15 8.56
CA GLU A 48 4.08 20.43 7.94
C GLU A 48 5.11 20.27 6.80
N PRO A 49 5.05 21.14 5.77
CA PRO A 49 4.06 22.20 5.59
C PRO A 49 2.68 21.62 5.22
N SER A 50 1.61 22.25 5.70
CA SER A 50 0.23 21.75 5.53
C SER A 50 -0.22 21.56 4.07
N ASP A 51 0.38 22.29 3.12
CA ASP A 51 0.15 22.17 1.68
C ASP A 51 1.05 21.14 0.98
N ALA A 52 1.95 20.49 1.72
CA ALA A 52 2.79 19.40 1.23
C ALA A 52 3.00 18.29 2.28
N ARG A 53 1.97 18.00 3.10
CA ARG A 53 2.04 16.96 4.15
C ARG A 53 2.52 15.62 3.64
N TYR A 54 2.08 15.24 2.44
CA TYR A 54 2.52 14.04 1.74
C TYR A 54 4.05 13.87 1.70
N LEU A 55 4.82 14.95 1.48
CA LEU A 55 6.29 14.87 1.44
C LEU A 55 6.88 14.51 2.81
N THR A 56 6.29 15.02 3.88
CA THR A 56 6.69 14.70 5.26
C THR A 56 6.20 13.31 5.67
N ASN A 57 4.98 12.95 5.25
CA ASN A 57 4.38 11.63 5.44
C ASN A 57 5.31 10.53 4.90
N HIS A 58 5.70 10.63 3.63
CA HIS A 58 6.51 9.63 2.93
C HIS A 58 8.02 9.75 3.15
N ARG A 59 8.46 10.71 3.96
CA ARG A 59 9.88 10.84 4.28
C ARG A 59 10.37 9.57 4.98
N GLY A 60 11.36 8.93 4.36
CA GLY A 60 12.04 7.76 4.90
C GLY A 60 11.51 6.43 4.37
N ASP A 61 10.54 6.44 3.44
CA ASP A 61 10.03 5.23 2.79
C ASP A 61 11.17 4.28 2.37
N PHE A 62 11.11 3.04 2.85
CA PHE A 62 12.10 1.98 2.65
C PHE A 62 13.54 2.26 3.14
N LEU A 63 13.83 3.42 3.71
CA LEU A 63 15.16 3.81 4.17
C LEU A 63 15.28 3.82 5.70
N PHE A 64 14.30 4.39 6.40
CA PHE A 64 14.31 4.49 7.87
C PHE A 64 12.91 4.76 8.44
N VAL A 65 12.74 4.50 9.73
CA VAL A 65 11.54 4.85 10.49
C VAL A 65 11.77 6.18 11.21
N LYS A 66 10.89 7.17 11.02
CA LYS A 66 11.01 8.47 11.71
C LYS A 66 10.83 8.28 13.23
N PRO A 67 11.51 9.04 14.10
CA PRO A 67 11.42 8.86 15.55
C PRO A 67 9.99 8.82 16.11
N GLU A 68 9.12 9.70 15.63
CA GLU A 68 7.70 9.83 16.00
C GLU A 68 6.84 8.65 15.54
N GLU A 69 7.28 7.91 14.52
CA GLU A 69 6.57 6.74 13.98
C GLU A 69 6.90 5.45 14.73
N ARG A 70 8.04 5.40 15.43
CA ARG A 70 8.57 4.16 16.03
C ARG A 70 7.59 3.45 16.95
N ARG A 71 6.73 4.21 17.64
CA ARG A 71 5.70 3.66 18.53
C ARG A 71 4.58 2.90 17.79
N PHE A 72 4.37 3.20 16.51
CA PHE A 72 3.36 2.57 15.67
C PHE A 72 3.94 1.42 14.83
N VAL A 73 5.25 1.43 14.57
CA VAL A 73 5.97 0.33 13.91
C VAL A 73 6.22 -0.80 14.92
N THR A 74 5.14 -1.47 15.33
CA THR A 74 5.18 -2.56 16.30
C THR A 74 5.62 -3.87 15.65
N ALA A 75 6.07 -4.83 16.47
CA ALA A 75 6.39 -6.17 15.99
C ALA A 75 5.17 -6.86 15.35
N GLU A 76 3.95 -6.57 15.82
CA GLU A 76 2.73 -7.12 15.25
C GLU A 76 2.42 -6.51 13.88
N LEU A 77 2.56 -5.19 13.74
CA LEU A 77 2.42 -4.52 12.44
C LEU A 77 3.40 -5.11 11.43
N ILE A 78 4.67 -5.28 11.80
CA ILE A 78 5.69 -5.90 10.93
C ILE A 78 5.29 -7.32 10.51
N ARG A 79 4.91 -8.17 11.48
CA ARG A 79 4.52 -9.57 11.21
C ARG A 79 3.30 -9.69 10.29
N ARG A 80 2.32 -8.81 10.44
CA ARG A 80 1.06 -8.86 9.67
C ARG A 80 1.19 -8.29 8.27
N THR A 81 2.11 -7.35 8.08
CA THR A 81 2.22 -6.59 6.82
C THR A 81 3.38 -7.04 5.95
N THR A 82 4.33 -7.80 6.51
CA THR A 82 5.55 -8.19 5.80
C THR A 82 5.76 -9.69 5.87
N PHE A 83 6.25 -10.27 4.78
CA PHE A 83 6.76 -11.64 4.74
C PHE A 83 8.23 -11.69 5.16
N THR A 84 8.50 -11.35 6.43
CA THR A 84 9.85 -11.29 6.99
C THR A 84 9.88 -12.01 8.34
N ALA A 85 10.65 -13.08 8.43
CA ALA A 85 11.07 -13.72 9.68
C ALA A 85 12.30 -14.60 9.41
N THR A 86 12.75 -15.36 10.40
CA THR A 86 13.77 -16.41 10.18
C THR A 86 13.20 -17.51 9.29
N GLU A 87 14.07 -18.29 8.63
CA GLU A 87 13.64 -19.44 7.82
C GLU A 87 12.76 -20.41 8.63
N GLN A 88 13.18 -20.74 9.86
CA GLN A 88 12.45 -21.62 10.77
C GLN A 88 11.02 -21.10 11.06
N ALA A 89 10.82 -19.79 11.08
CA ALA A 89 9.51 -19.18 11.31
C ALA A 89 8.66 -19.09 10.03
N LEU A 90 9.27 -18.92 8.86
CA LEU A 90 8.53 -18.80 7.59
C LEU A 90 8.13 -20.17 7.00
N LYS A 91 8.99 -21.17 7.11
CA LYS A 91 8.84 -22.47 6.44
C LYS A 91 7.50 -23.17 6.75
N PRO A 92 7.05 -23.26 8.03
CA PRO A 92 5.75 -23.89 8.32
C PRO A 92 4.58 -23.18 7.64
N GLY A 93 4.62 -21.85 7.55
CA GLY A 93 3.59 -21.07 6.86
C GLY A 93 3.55 -21.33 5.35
N VAL A 94 4.72 -21.44 4.72
CA VAL A 94 4.81 -21.79 3.28
C VAL A 94 4.33 -23.22 3.04
N GLU A 95 4.68 -24.16 3.92
CA GLU A 95 4.22 -25.55 3.83
C GLU A 95 2.70 -25.65 3.98
N ALA A 96 2.11 -24.94 4.92
CA ALA A 96 0.66 -24.87 5.09
C ALA A 96 -0.04 -24.29 3.85
N LEU A 97 0.53 -23.26 3.22
CA LEU A 97 0.00 -22.73 1.95
C LEU A 97 0.08 -23.78 0.82
N ARG A 98 1.20 -24.50 0.71
CA ARG A 98 1.35 -25.58 -0.27
C ARG A 98 0.33 -26.70 -0.02
N GLU A 99 0.14 -27.12 1.23
CA GLU A 99 -0.83 -28.15 1.62
C GLU A 99 -2.28 -27.72 1.34
N ALA A 100 -2.57 -26.43 1.48
CA ALA A 100 -3.84 -25.84 1.07
C ALA A 100 -4.02 -25.68 -0.46
N GLY A 101 -3.05 -26.15 -1.26
CA GLY A 101 -3.13 -26.17 -2.72
C GLY A 101 -2.62 -24.89 -3.41
N TRP A 102 -2.01 -23.97 -2.68
CA TRP A 102 -1.41 -22.77 -3.27
C TRP A 102 -0.07 -23.11 -3.94
N SER A 103 0.11 -22.70 -5.19
CA SER A 103 1.32 -22.95 -5.98
C SER A 103 2.14 -21.69 -6.27
N LEU A 104 1.66 -20.51 -5.86
CA LEU A 104 2.27 -19.23 -6.14
C LEU A 104 2.17 -18.27 -4.95
N LEU A 105 3.28 -17.65 -4.59
CA LEU A 105 3.36 -16.51 -3.69
C LEU A 105 3.74 -15.26 -4.51
N LEU A 106 2.84 -14.28 -4.56
CA LEU A 106 3.10 -13.00 -5.21
C LEU A 106 3.43 -11.94 -4.16
N PRO A 107 4.61 -11.30 -4.21
CA PRO A 107 4.85 -10.13 -3.39
C PRO A 107 3.92 -9.00 -3.82
N LEU A 108 3.19 -8.42 -2.86
CA LEU A 108 2.28 -7.30 -3.11
C LEU A 108 3.08 -6.02 -3.37
N HIS A 109 3.48 -5.82 -4.63
CA HIS A 109 3.86 -4.54 -5.24
C HIS A 109 3.52 -4.44 -6.74
N LEU A 110 2.90 -5.47 -7.33
CA LEU A 110 2.39 -5.40 -8.70
C LEU A 110 0.98 -4.81 -8.70
N ALA A 111 0.90 -3.49 -8.80
CA ALA A 111 -0.31 -2.84 -9.30
C ALA A 111 -0.48 -3.27 -10.77
N ARG A 112 -1.42 -4.18 -11.04
CA ARG A 112 -1.92 -4.36 -12.40
C ARG A 112 -2.94 -3.27 -12.60
N ASP A 113 -2.55 -2.19 -13.29
CA ASP A 113 -3.48 -1.19 -13.81
C ASP A 113 -4.46 -1.89 -14.75
N GLY A 114 -5.64 -2.22 -14.23
CA GLY A 114 -6.72 -2.89 -14.94
C GLY A 114 -7.55 -1.94 -15.82
N ARG A 115 -6.95 -0.93 -16.45
CA ARG A 115 -7.66 -0.18 -17.50
C ARG A 115 -7.49 -0.87 -18.84
N SER A 116 -8.36 -1.84 -19.09
CA SER A 116 -8.67 -2.28 -20.46
C SER A 116 -9.17 -1.07 -21.27
N LYS A 117 -8.36 -0.56 -22.20
CA LYS A 117 -8.84 0.29 -23.29
C LYS A 117 -9.37 -0.60 -24.42
N THR A 118 -10.45 -1.34 -24.19
CA THR A 118 -11.27 -1.87 -25.29
C THR A 118 -12.40 -0.90 -25.55
N GLY A 119 -12.09 0.16 -26.30
CA GLY A 119 -13.04 1.06 -26.91
C GLY A 119 -12.63 1.26 -28.36
N ARG A 120 -13.04 0.35 -29.23
CA ARG A 120 -12.91 0.46 -30.68
C ARG A 120 -13.56 1.78 -31.10
N ALA A 121 -12.76 2.72 -31.59
CA ALA A 121 -13.28 3.93 -32.21
C ALA A 121 -14.15 3.50 -33.41
N LEU A 122 -15.46 3.70 -33.28
CA LEU A 122 -16.36 3.63 -34.42
C LEU A 122 -15.99 4.81 -35.32
N SER A 123 -15.54 4.47 -36.52
CA SER A 123 -15.25 5.37 -37.63
C SER A 123 -16.44 6.29 -37.89
N ALA A 124 -16.19 7.60 -37.96
CA ALA A 124 -17.17 8.57 -38.43
C ALA A 124 -17.50 8.34 -39.92
N PRO A 125 -18.75 8.54 -40.36
CA PRO A 125 -19.11 8.41 -41.77
C PRO A 125 -18.53 9.58 -42.57
N SER A 126 -18.01 9.26 -43.76
CA SER A 126 -17.56 10.24 -44.74
C SER A 126 -18.75 11.07 -45.23
N THR A 127 -18.69 12.38 -45.02
CA THR A 127 -19.60 13.31 -45.70
C THR A 127 -19.15 13.46 -47.15
N ASN A 128 -19.69 12.62 -48.02
CA ASN A 128 -19.79 12.93 -49.44
C ASN A 128 -20.94 13.94 -49.61
N ARG A 129 -20.62 15.20 -49.85
CA ARG A 129 -21.54 16.15 -50.49
C ARG A 129 -20.84 16.72 -51.69
N ASP A 130 -21.23 16.21 -52.84
CA ASP A 130 -21.11 16.89 -54.10
C ASP A 130 -22.47 16.84 -54.79
N ARG A 131 -22.80 17.91 -55.53
CA ARG A 131 -24.06 18.20 -56.28
C ARG A 131 -25.17 18.79 -55.39
N SER A 132 -25.72 19.98 -55.66
CA SER A 132 -26.05 20.62 -56.95
C SER A 132 -25.73 22.11 -57.02
#